data_AF-A0A141RJQ8-F1
#
_entry.id   AF-A0A141RJQ8-F1
#
_cell.length_a   1.000
_cell.length_b   1.000
_cell.length_c   1.000
_cell.angle_alpha   90.00
_cell.angle_beta   90.00
_cell.angle_gamma   90.00
#
_symmetry.space_group_name_H-M   'P 1'
#
loop_
_entity.id
_entity.type
_entity.pdbx_description
1 polymer ?
#
loop_
_entity_poly.entity_id
_entity_poly.type
_entity_poly.pdbx_seq_one_letter_code
_entity_poly.pdbx_strand_id
1 'polypeptide(L)' 'MIQYIRIQNFRSVKDIALELGPLNIVFGPNGCGKSNIYNAIHLLT' A
#
# COMPACT_ATOMS: atom_id res chain seq x y z
N MET A 1 10.41 -11.40 -5.47
CA MET A 1 10.35 -10.41 -4.37
C MET A 1 9.86 -9.10 -4.98
N ILE A 2 8.80 -8.51 -4.44
CA ILE A 2 8.25 -7.26 -4.98
C ILE A 2 9.16 -6.10 -4.52
N GLN A 3 9.68 -5.34 -5.47
CA GLN A 3 10.59 -4.20 -5.20
C GLN A 3 9.88 -2.86 -5.33
N TYR A 4 8.79 -2.80 -6.09
CA TYR A 4 8.04 -1.59 -6.34
C TYR A 4 6.55 -1.91 -6.40
N ILE A 5 5.72 -1.02 -5.84
CA ILE A 5 4.27 -1.06 -6.01
C ILE A 5 3.73 0.32 -6.37
N ARG A 6 2.73 0.32 -7.26
CA ARG A 6 1.87 1.49 -7.48
C ARG A 6 0.42 1.08 -7.31
N ILE A 7 -0.30 1.79 -6.45
CA ILE A 7 -1.71 1.56 -6.16
C ILE A 7 -2.47 2.80 -6.62
N GLN A 8 -3.40 2.64 -7.54
CA GLN A 8 -4.20 3.73 -8.08
C GLN A 8 -5.69 3.39 -8.00
N ASN A 9 -6.50 4.38 -7.64
CA ASN A 9 -7.96 4.29 -7.60
C ASN A 9 -8.48 3.07 -6.83
N PHE A 10 -7.80 2.69 -5.73
CA PHE A 10 -8.19 1.56 -4.89
C PHE A 10 -8.74 2.04 -3.55
N ARG A 11 -10.06 1.94 -3.38
CA ARG A 11 -10.78 2.40 -2.19
C ARG A 11 -10.40 3.86 -1.87
N SER A 12 -9.84 4.12 -0.69
CA SER A 12 -9.41 5.47 -0.30
C SER A 12 -8.06 5.90 -0.85
N VAL A 13 -7.32 5.00 -1.52
CA VAL A 13 -6.00 5.29 -2.11
C VAL A 13 -6.18 5.80 -3.52
N LYS A 14 -5.87 7.09 -3.76
CA LYS A 14 -5.96 7.72 -5.08
C LYS A 14 -4.77 7.35 -5.96
N ASP A 15 -3.56 7.63 -5.51
CA ASP A 15 -2.30 7.26 -6.17
C ASP A 15 -1.19 7.19 -5.11
N ILE A 16 -0.58 6.02 -4.95
CA ILE A 16 0.60 5.80 -4.10
C ILE A 16 1.60 5.00 -4.92
N ALA A 17 2.85 5.46 -4.96
CA ALA A 17 3.99 4.76 -5.54
C ALA A 17 5.07 4.59 -4.48
N LEU A 18 5.53 3.36 -4.25
CA LEU A 18 6.48 3.02 -3.19
C LEU A 18 7.53 2.04 -3.72
N GLU A 19 8.80 2.37 -3.50
CA GLU A 19 9.88 1.39 -3.47
C GLU A 19 9.78 0.60 -2.15
N LEU A 20 9.95 -0.72 -2.22
CA LEU A 20 9.83 -1.61 -1.08
C LEU A 20 11.22 -2.08 -0.62
N GLY A 21 11.49 -1.83 0.65
CA GLY A 21 12.63 -2.42 1.35
C GLY A 21 12.33 -3.84 1.85
N PRO A 22 13.32 -4.51 2.48
CA PRO A 22 13.10 -5.79 3.16
C PRO A 22 12.12 -5.69 4.35
N LEU A 23 11.95 -4.48 4.91
CA LEU A 23 10.95 -4.16 5.93
C LEU A 23 10.31 -2.81 5.58
N ASN A 24 8.98 -2.76 5.57
CA ASN A 24 8.23 -1.53 5.29
C ASN A 24 7.23 -1.30 6.43
N ILE A 25 7.31 -0.13 7.08
CA ILE A 25 6.43 0.25 8.19
C ILE A 25 5.44 1.30 7.67
N VAL A 26 4.14 0.97 7.72
CA VAL A 26 3.06 1.89 7.34
C VAL A 26 2.41 2.45 8.61
N PHE A 27 2.58 3.74 8.87
CA PHE A 27 2.06 4.42 10.06
C PHE A 27 1.17 5.61 9.72
N GLY A 28 0.33 6.04 10.67
CA GLY A 28 -0.58 7.19 10.51
C GLY A 28 -1.91 7.02 11.25
N PRO A 29 -2.77 8.06 11.27
CA PRO A 29 -4.05 8.05 11.97
C PRO A 29 -5.03 6.96 11.51
N ASN A 30 -6.01 6.62 12.34
CA ASN A 30 -7.07 5.69 11.95
C ASN A 30 -7.89 6.26 10.78
N GLY A 31 -8.30 5.38 9.86
CA GLY A 31 -9.05 5.79 8.66
C GLY A 31 -8.22 6.40 7.51
N CYS A 32 -6.92 6.62 7.67
CA CYS A 32 -6.10 7.27 6.63
C CYS A 32 -5.71 6.37 5.43
N GLY A 33 -6.22 5.14 5.36
CA GLY A 33 -6.00 4.24 4.22
C GLY A 33 -4.89 3.18 4.37
N LYS A 34 -4.26 3.05 5.54
CA LYS A 34 -3.19 2.04 5.78
C LYS A 34 -3.64 0.61 5.43
N SER A 35 -4.80 0.20 5.94
CA SER A 35 -5.37 -1.13 5.64
C SER A 35 -5.66 -1.32 4.15
N ASN A 36 -5.95 -0.24 3.40
CA ASN A 36 -6.17 -0.32 1.97
C ASN A 36 -4.88 -0.61 1.19
N ILE A 37 -3.72 -0.13 1.68
CA ILE A 37 -2.42 -0.51 1.10
C ILE A 37 -2.19 -2.02 1.25
N TYR A 38 -2.40 -2.56 2.45
CA TYR A 38 -2.27 -4.01 2.69
C TYR A 38 -3.27 -4.83 1.88
N ASN A 39 -4.53 -4.39 1.82
CA ASN A 39 -5.57 -5.06 1.03
C ASN A 39 -5.24 -5.08 -0.47
N ALA A 40 -4.66 -4.01 -1.02
CA ALA A 40 -4.24 -3.97 -2.41
C ALA A 40 -3.11 -4.98 -2.69
N ILE A 41 -2.14 -5.10 -1.78
CA ILE A 41 -1.04 -6.07 -1.89
C ILE A 41 -1.59 -7.51 -1.83
N HIS A 42 -2.58 -7.77 -0.98
CA HIS A 42 -3.18 -9.10 -0.83
C HIS A 42 -3.94 -9.58 -2.08
N LEU A 43 -4.32 -8.69 -3.00
CA LEU A 43 -4.93 -9.09 -4.27
C LEU A 43 -3.93 -9.70 -5.26
N LEU A 44 -2.63 -9.51 -5.05
CA LEU A 44 -1.57 -10.02 -5.91
C LEU A 44 -1.08 -11.42 -5.50
N THR A 45 -1.63 -11.97 -4.41
CA THR A 45 -1.29 -13.27 -3.81
C THR A 45 -2.53 -14.14 -3.74
#